data_AF-A0A379ABJ3-F1
#
_entry.id   AF-A0A379ABJ3-F1
#
_cell.length_a   1.000
_cell.length_b   1.000
_cell.length_c   1.000
_cell.angle_alpha   90.00
_cell.angle_beta   90.00
_cell.angle_gamma   90.00
#
_symmetry.space_group_name_H-M   'P 1'
#
loop_
_entity.id
_entity.type
_entity.pdbx_description
1 polymer ?
#
loop_
_entity_poly.entity_id
_entity_poly.type
_entity_poly.pdbx_seq_one_letter_code
_entity_poly.pdbx_strand_id
1 'polypeptide(L)'
;MGGKDSFYRIVYHGQVLEHYKEGEFIFFQRAKEQGGGYWLGQTFDGVFVFTLPHPTKFWDGWEYLIRYARRPPPKPNVIESGDTFPLF
;
A
#
# COMPACT_ATOMS: atom_id res chain seq x y z
N MET A 1 -10.17 -15.04 -21.07
CA MET A 1 -9.00 -14.77 -20.22
C MET A 1 -9.52 -14.02 -19.00
N GLY A 2 -9.67 -14.72 -17.87
CA GLY A 2 -10.36 -14.17 -16.69
C GLY A 2 -9.64 -12.95 -16.15
N GLY A 3 -10.28 -11.79 -16.25
CA GLY A 3 -9.84 -10.54 -15.63
C GLY A 3 -9.91 -10.71 -14.13
N LYS A 4 -8.82 -11.20 -13.56
CA LYS A 4 -8.63 -11.21 -12.11
C LYS A 4 -8.45 -9.75 -11.74
N ASP A 5 -9.45 -9.15 -11.09
CA ASP A 5 -9.32 -7.85 -10.43
C ASP A 5 -8.04 -7.92 -9.60
N SER A 6 -6.98 -7.33 -10.14
CA SER A 6 -5.68 -7.38 -9.53
C SER A 6 -5.78 -6.35 -8.42
N PHE A 7 -5.71 -6.81 -7.17
CA PHE A 7 -5.80 -5.97 -5.96
C PHE A 7 -4.66 -4.93 -5.86
N TYR A 8 -3.77 -4.91 -6.85
CA TYR A 8 -2.70 -3.96 -7.01
C TYR A 8 -2.47 -3.63 -8.48
N ARG A 9 -1.90 -2.47 -8.73
CA ARG A 9 -1.41 -2.04 -10.04
C ARG A 9 0.12 -1.90 -10.02
N ILE A 10 0.78 -2.12 -11.15
CA ILE A 10 2.21 -1.86 -11.29
C ILE A 10 2.37 -0.70 -12.27
N VAL A 11 3.14 0.32 -11.87
CA VAL A 11 3.56 1.43 -12.72
C VAL A 11 5.05 1.26 -12.98
N TYR A 12 5.41 1.03 -14.23
CA TYR A 12 6.81 0.83 -14.62
C TYR A 12 7.57 2.15 -14.67
N HIS A 13 8.89 2.09 -14.59
CA HIS A 13 9.73 3.27 -14.65
C HIS A 13 9.50 4.02 -15.97
N GLY A 14 9.27 5.34 -15.88
CA GLY A 14 8.94 6.19 -17.03
C GLY A 14 7.46 6.21 -17.41
N GLN A 15 6.60 5.43 -16.74
CA GLN A 15 5.16 5.53 -16.88
C GLN A 15 4.56 6.48 -15.85
N VAL A 16 3.43 7.08 -16.21
CA VAL A 16 2.63 7.95 -15.33
C VAL A 16 1.35 7.22 -14.95
N LEU A 17 0.98 7.34 -13.67
CA LEU A 17 -0.32 6.90 -13.20
C LEU A 17 -1.38 7.98 -13.53
N GLU A 18 -2.03 7.88 -14.68
CA GLU A 18 -3.00 8.88 -15.15
C GLU A 18 -4.28 8.93 -14.29
N HIS A 19 -4.73 7.77 -13.83
CA HIS A 19 -5.92 7.63 -13.02
C HIS A 19 -5.66 6.66 -11.86
N TYR A 20 -5.97 7.10 -10.64
CA TYR A 20 -5.92 6.25 -9.45
C TYR A 20 -7.32 6.12 -8.87
N LYS A 21 -7.53 5.01 -8.14
CA LYS A 21 -8.75 4.77 -7.39
C LYS A 21 -8.39 4.72 -5.91
N GLU A 22 -9.12 5.45 -5.07
CA GLU A 22 -8.89 5.40 -3.63
C GLU A 22 -8.92 3.96 -3.10
N GLY A 23 -7.96 3.66 -2.23
CA GLY A 23 -7.74 2.33 -1.68
C GLY A 23 -6.97 1.37 -2.58
N GLU A 24 -6.59 1.75 -3.81
CA GLU A 24 -5.81 0.90 -4.71
C GLU A 24 -4.35 0.84 -4.25
N PHE A 25 -3.80 -0.38 -4.19
CA PHE A 25 -2.38 -0.59 -3.95
C PHE A 25 -1.60 -0.47 -5.25
N ILE A 26 -0.48 0.26 -5.21
CA ILE A 26 0.32 0.52 -6.39
C ILE A 26 1.79 0.21 -6.11
N PHE A 27 2.40 -0.52 -7.03
CA PHE A 27 3.82 -0.76 -7.10
C PHE A 27 4.45 0.22 -8.09
N PHE A 28 5.25 1.18 -7.60
CA PHE A 28 6.07 2.02 -8.46
C PHE A 28 7.45 1.40 -8.64
N GLN A 29 7.79 1.07 -9.89
CA GLN A 29 9.09 0.51 -10.21
C GLN A 29 10.19 1.58 -10.10
N ARG A 30 11.26 1.25 -9.38
CA ARG A 30 12.46 2.08 -9.32
C ARG A 30 13.37 1.79 -10.51
N ALA A 31 14.09 2.82 -10.96
CA ALA A 31 15.13 2.66 -11.97
C ALA A 31 16.16 1.61 -11.53
N LYS A 32 16.61 0.76 -12.46
CA LYS A 32 17.61 -0.29 -12.18
C LYS A 32 18.93 0.28 -11.67
N GLU A 33 19.33 1.43 -12.21
CA GLU A 33 20.54 2.17 -11.82
C GLU A 33 20.50 2.65 -10.35
N GLN A 34 19.31 2.83 -9.78
CA GLN A 34 19.11 3.26 -8.39
C GLN A 34 18.91 2.08 -7.43
N GLY A 35 19.35 0.88 -7.81
CA GLY A 35 19.19 -0.36 -7.05
C GLY A 35 17.88 -1.12 -7.32
N GLY A 36 17.04 -0.62 -8.23
CA GLY A 36 15.81 -1.30 -8.67
C GLY A 36 14.80 -1.55 -7.55
N GLY A 37 13.95 -2.56 -7.74
CA GLY A 37 12.86 -2.89 -6.83
C GLY A 37 11.62 -2.01 -7.03
N TYR A 38 10.73 -2.04 -6.05
CA TYR A 38 9.44 -1.36 -6.10
C TYR A 38 9.15 -0.64 -4.79
N TRP A 39 8.53 0.53 -4.92
CA TRP A 39 7.80 1.15 -3.82
C TRP A 39 6.38 0.61 -3.80
N LEU A 40 5.97 0.05 -2.68
CA LEU A 40 4.58 -0.34 -2.45
C LEU A 40 3.89 0.72 -1.62
N GLY A 41 2.74 1.19 -2.10
CA GLY A 41 1.89 2.10 -1.35
C GLY A 41 0.43 1.97 -1.73
N GLN A 42 -0.41 2.71 -1.01
CA GLN A 42 -1.84 2.79 -1.25
C GLN A 42 -2.22 4.22 -1.62
N THR A 43 -3.15 4.36 -2.54
CA THR A 43 -3.69 5.66 -2.96
C THR A 43 -4.90 6.05 -2.11
N PHE A 44 -4.98 7.33 -1.79
CA PHE A 44 -6.12 7.98 -1.14
C PHE A 44 -6.38 9.31 -1.88
N ASP A 45 -7.40 10.05 -1.48
CA ASP A 45 -7.72 11.33 -2.10
C ASP A 45 -6.50 12.29 -2.08
N GLY A 46 -5.97 12.56 -3.27
CA GLY A 46 -4.83 13.45 -3.50
C GLY A 46 -3.46 12.95 -3.02
N VAL A 47 -3.38 11.77 -2.40
CA VAL A 47 -2.14 11.31 -1.74
C VAL A 47 -1.81 9.85 -2.01
N PHE A 48 -0.50 9.56 -1.99
CA PHE A 48 0.05 8.21 -2.05
C PHE A 48 0.85 7.93 -0.78
N VAL A 49 0.46 6.89 -0.05
CA VAL A 49 1.07 6.54 1.24
C VAL A 49 1.86 5.26 1.08
N PHE A 50 3.15 5.31 1.42
CA PHE A 50 4.02 4.13 1.40
C PHE A 50 3.57 3.12 2.44
N THR A 51 3.36 1.89 2.02
CA THR A 51 3.00 0.78 2.90
C THR A 51 4.22 0.23 3.64
N LEU A 52 5.41 0.34 3.02
CA LEU A 52 6.67 -0.12 3.58
C LEU A 52 7.68 1.04 3.60
N PRO A 53 8.55 1.13 4.63
CA PRO A 53 9.48 2.26 4.77
C PRO A 53 10.67 2.20 3.80
N HIS A 54 10.82 1.10 3.06
CA HIS A 54 11.91 0.90 2.11
C HIS A 54 11.42 0.22 0.83
N PRO A 55 12.15 0.36 -0.30
CA PRO A 55 11.86 -0.40 -1.50
C PRO A 55 11.97 -1.91 -1.23
N THR A 56 11.18 -2.69 -1.93
CA THR A 56 11.22 -4.15 -1.83
C THR A 56 11.36 -4.81 -3.19
N LYS A 57 11.69 -6.11 -3.19
CA LYS A 57 11.44 -6.94 -4.37
C LYS A 57 9.93 -7.03 -4.58
N PHE A 58 9.54 -7.34 -5.82
CA PHE A 58 8.14 -7.53 -6.16
C PHE A 58 7.48 -8.60 -5.29
N TRP A 59 8.13 -9.75 -5.14
CA TRP A 59 7.62 -10.88 -4.35
C TRP A 59 7.40 -10.54 -2.87
N ASP A 60 8.37 -9.87 -2.24
CA ASP A 60 8.27 -9.48 -0.82
C ASP A 60 7.10 -8.50 -0.60
N GLY A 61 6.94 -7.52 -1.50
CA GLY A 61 5.83 -6.56 -1.42
C GLY A 61 4.48 -7.19 -1.76
N TRP A 62 4.44 -8.12 -2.71
CA TRP A 62 3.23 -8.88 -3.05
C TRP A 62 2.80 -9.76 -1.87
N GLU A 63 3.75 -10.45 -1.23
CA GLU A 63 3.48 -11.26 -0.05
C GLU A 63 2.95 -10.39 1.09
N TYR A 64 3.55 -9.21 1.31
CA TYR A 64 3.05 -8.26 2.30
C TYR A 64 1.58 -7.88 2.03
N LEU A 65 1.26 -7.53 0.79
CA LEU A 65 -0.07 -7.13 0.38
C LEU A 65 -1.11 -8.23 0.65
N ILE A 66 -0.79 -9.48 0.30
CA ILE A 66 -1.68 -10.62 0.50
C ILE A 66 -1.90 -10.92 1.99
N ARG A 67 -0.86 -10.84 2.82
CA ARG A 67 -0.92 -11.26 4.23
C ARG A 67 -1.47 -10.20 5.17
N TYR A 68 -1.13 -8.93 4.94
CA TYR A 68 -1.36 -7.85 5.90
C TYR A 68 -2.36 -6.83 5.39
N ALA A 69 -2.19 -6.36 4.16
CA ALA A 69 -3.00 -5.26 3.63
C ALA A 69 -4.45 -5.66 3.30
N ARG A 70 -4.71 -6.96 3.04
CA ARG A 70 -6.06 -7.51 2.83
C ARG A 70 -6.86 -7.69 4.11
N ARG A 71 -6.26 -7.52 5.30
CA ARG A 71 -7.03 -7.61 6.53
C ARG A 71 -7.84 -6.33 6.66
N PRO A 72 -9.19 -6.39 6.75
CA PRO A 72 -9.92 -5.22 7.21
C PRO A 72 -9.29 -4.79 8.54
N PRO A 73 -9.20 -3.47 8.81
CA PRO A 73 -8.70 -3.00 10.09
C PRO A 73 -9.43 -3.79 11.19
N PRO A 74 -8.72 -4.33 12.19
CA PRO A 74 -9.40 -4.97 13.31
C PRO A 74 -10.45 -3.98 13.78
N LYS A 75 -11.71 -4.41 13.88
CA LYS A 75 -12.78 -3.55 14.37
C LYS A 75 -12.24 -2.91 15.64
N PRO A 76 -12.18 -1.57 15.74
CA PRO A 76 -11.70 -0.95 16.95
C PRO A 76 -12.56 -1.53 18.07
N ASN A 77 -11.92 -2.15 19.06
CA ASN A 77 -12.62 -2.44 20.30
C ASN A 77 -13.15 -1.07 20.73
N VAL A 78 -14.46 -0.95 20.92
CA VAL A 78 -15.05 0.22 21.55
C VAL A 78 -14.41 0.26 22.93
N ILE A 79 -13.34 1.03 23.07
CA ILE A 79 -12.84 1.43 24.36
C ILE A 79 -13.92 2.37 24.83
N GLU A 80 -14.83 1.87 25.68
CA GLU A 80 -15.78 2.72 26.36
C GLU A 80 -14.98 3.87 26.97
N SER A 81 -15.34 5.09 26.57
CA SER A 81 -14.74 6.34 27.05
C SER A 81 -15.03 6.48 28.54
N GLY A 82 -14.32 5.71 29.34
CA GLY A 82 -14.50 5.59 30.76
C GLY A 82 -13.23 5.06 31.38
N ASP A 83 -12.10 5.74 31.09
CA ASP A 83 -11.10 6.09 32.09
C ASP A 83 -9.93 6.85 31.44
N THR A 84 -9.94 8.17 31.66
CA THR A 84 -8.78 9.05 31.84
C THR A 84 -7.49 8.66 31.10
N PHE A 85 -7.18 9.33 29.99
CA PHE A 85 -5.79 9.49 29.57
C PHE A 85 -5.12 10.42 30.59
N PRO A 86 -4.14 9.95 31.41
CA PRO A 86 -3.39 10.87 32.23
C PRO A 86 -2.51 11.69 31.28
N LEU A 87 -2.78 13.00 31.24
CA LEU A 87 -1.85 13.97 30.68
C LEU A 87 -0.64 14.01 31.60
N PHE A 88 0.44 13.35 31.20
CA PHE A 88 1.78 13.64 31.70
C PHE A 88 2.58 14.24 30.55
#